data_AF-A0A8T0BGT3-F1
#
_entry.id   AF-A0A8T0BGT3-F1
#
_cell.length_a   1.000
_cell.length_b   1.000
_cell.length_c   1.000
_cell.angle_alpha   90.00
_cell.angle_beta   90.00
_cell.angle_gamma   90.00
#
_symmetry.space_group_name_H-M   'P 1'
#
loop_
_entity.id
_entity.type
_entity.pdbx_description
1 polymer ?
#
loop_
_entity_poly.entity_id
_entity_poly.type
_entity_poly.pdbx_seq_one_letter_code
_entity_poly.pdbx_strand_id
1 'polypeptide(L)'
;VDFENRAFENRWEAEYMFTDTAGKHVCLICGVNVAVIKELNLRRHYETKHQDQLKNQNAEQKIQKVEELRKNLTFQQMFFSRANSQSEAGVKTEEKSEAHQLVIY
;
A
#
# COMPACT_ATOMS: atom_id res chain seq x y z
N VAL A 1 -8.50 -27.34 6.96
CA VAL A 1 -7.71 -26.12 7.22
C VAL A 1 -8.67 -24.95 7.08
N ASP A 2 -8.99 -24.33 8.21
CA ASP A 2 -10.13 -23.44 8.39
C ASP A 2 -10.06 -22.22 7.47
N PHE A 3 -11.06 -22.11 6.60
CA PHE A 3 -11.40 -20.88 5.91
C PHE A 3 -12.02 -19.93 6.93
N GLU A 4 -11.20 -19.44 7.88
CA GLU A 4 -11.55 -18.21 8.57
C GLU A 4 -11.61 -17.12 7.51
N ASN A 5 -12.84 -16.69 7.23
CA ASN A 5 -13.19 -15.66 6.29
C ASN A 5 -12.46 -14.37 6.69
N ARG A 6 -11.28 -14.20 6.12
CA ARG A 6 -10.26 -13.20 6.45
C ARG A 6 -10.50 -11.94 5.62
N ALA A 7 -11.73 -11.44 5.64
CA ALA A 7 -12.09 -10.23 4.93
C ALA A 7 -11.57 -8.99 5.69
N PHE A 8 -11.22 -7.95 4.94
CA PHE A 8 -10.85 -6.67 5.54
C PHE A 8 -12.10 -5.98 6.09
N GLU A 9 -12.05 -5.55 7.35
CA GLU A 9 -13.15 -4.82 7.99
C GLU A 9 -12.92 -3.31 7.87
N ASN A 10 -13.91 -2.59 7.34
CA ASN A 10 -13.82 -1.13 7.15
C ASN A 10 -13.54 -0.35 8.46
N ARG A 11 -13.93 -0.91 9.62
CA ARG A 11 -13.63 -0.28 10.92
C ARG A 11 -12.13 -0.15 11.19
N TRP A 12 -11.32 -1.06 10.63
CA TRP A 12 -9.87 -1.07 10.82
C TRP A 12 -9.18 0.13 10.15
N GLU A 13 -9.87 0.81 9.22
CA GLU A 13 -9.35 2.07 8.67
C GLU A 13 -9.27 3.15 9.73
N ALA A 14 -10.34 3.38 10.49
CA ALA A 14 -10.36 4.39 11.55
C ALA A 14 -9.67 3.92 12.85
N GLU A 15 -9.76 2.62 13.18
CA GLU A 15 -9.20 2.08 14.42
C GLU A 15 -7.69 1.92 14.36
N TYR A 16 -7.17 1.41 13.23
CA TYR A 16 -5.77 1.00 13.10
C TYR A 16 -5.03 1.69 11.94
N MET A 17 -5.70 2.57 11.18
CA MET A 17 -5.10 3.31 10.06
C MET A 17 -4.58 2.38 8.96
N PHE A 18 -5.35 1.33 8.64
CA PHE A 18 -5.06 0.42 7.53
C PHE A 18 -6.06 0.56 6.40
N THR A 19 -5.71 0.14 5.20
CA THR A 19 -6.67 0.01 4.09
C THR A 19 -6.34 -1.22 3.26
N ASP A 20 -7.33 -1.73 2.51
CA ASP A 20 -7.12 -2.73 1.47
C ASP A 20 -6.90 -2.03 0.12
N THR A 21 -5.77 -2.33 -0.52
CA THR A 21 -5.46 -1.85 -1.87
C THR A 21 -5.05 -3.02 -2.74
N ALA A 22 -5.94 -3.42 -3.66
CA ALA A 22 -5.72 -4.55 -4.57
C ALA A 22 -5.30 -5.85 -3.85
N GLY A 23 -5.96 -6.17 -2.72
CA GLY A 23 -5.66 -7.37 -1.92
C GLY A 23 -4.42 -7.25 -1.04
N LYS A 24 -3.84 -6.05 -0.91
CA LYS A 24 -2.75 -5.74 0.02
C LYS A 24 -3.27 -4.87 1.16
N HIS A 25 -3.01 -5.30 2.40
CA HIS A 25 -3.37 -4.52 3.59
C HIS A 25 -2.21 -3.62 3.97
N VAL A 26 -2.40 -2.31 3.79
CA VAL A 26 -1.34 -1.30 3.88
C VAL A 26 -1.64 -0.34 5.01
N CYS A 27 -0.65 -0.06 5.86
CA CYS A 27 -0.74 1.00 6.85
C CYS A 27 -0.72 2.36 6.13
N LEU A 28 -1.75 3.17 6.34
CA LEU A 28 -1.90 4.50 5.77
C LEU A 28 -0.84 5.50 6.28
N ILE A 29 -0.21 5.23 7.43
CA ILE A 29 0.78 6.14 8.05
C ILE A 29 2.19 5.88 7.52
N CYS A 30 2.60 4.61 7.43
CA CYS A 30 3.98 4.24 7.10
C CYS A 30 4.13 3.40 5.81
N GLY A 31 3.02 3.04 5.17
CA GLY A 31 3.03 2.25 3.93
C GLY A 31 3.40 0.78 4.10
N VAL A 32 3.60 0.30 5.33
CA VAL A 32 3.94 -1.12 5.60
C VAL A 32 2.78 -2.03 5.22
N ASN A 33 3.09 -3.10 4.50
CA ASN A 33 2.14 -4.16 4.16
C ASN A 33 2.12 -5.25 5.25
N VAL A 34 0.93 -5.70 5.63
CA VAL A 34 0.73 -6.86 6.50
C VAL A 34 0.22 -8.05 5.68
N ALA A 35 1.05 -9.09 5.55
CA ALA A 35 0.75 -10.28 4.73
C ALA A 35 -0.39 -11.15 5.28
N VAL A 36 -0.64 -11.11 6.59
CA VAL A 36 -1.67 -11.92 7.24
C VAL A 36 -2.72 -11.00 7.86
N ILE A 37 -3.89 -10.97 7.25
CA ILE A 37 -5.03 -10.19 7.72
C ILE A 37 -5.65 -10.80 8.98
N LYS A 38 -5.16 -10.32 10.12
CA LYS A 38 -5.70 -10.62 11.44
C LYS A 38 -5.74 -9.31 12.19
N GLU A 39 -6.88 -9.00 12.83
CA GLU A 39 -7.04 -7.78 13.62
C GLU A 39 -5.88 -7.58 14.60
N LEU A 40 -5.43 -8.67 15.25
CA LEU A 40 -4.29 -8.64 16.16
C LEU A 40 -3.00 -8.11 15.53
N ASN A 41 -2.73 -8.44 14.26
CA ASN A 41 -1.54 -7.98 13.56
C ASN A 41 -1.63 -6.48 13.27
N LEU A 42 -2.80 -6.01 12.84
CA LEU A 42 -3.05 -4.59 12.56
C LEU A 42 -3.00 -3.75 13.83
N ARG A 43 -3.65 -4.23 14.89
CA ARG A 43 -3.68 -3.59 16.21
C ARG A 43 -2.27 -3.47 16.79
N ARG A 44 -1.50 -4.56 16.84
CA ARG A 44 -0.12 -4.53 17.36
C ARG A 44 0.77 -3.58 16.56
N HIS A 45 0.62 -3.55 15.24
CA HIS A 45 1.35 -2.60 14.40
C HIS A 45 1.02 -1.16 14.79
N TYR A 46 -0.27 -0.83 14.89
CA TYR A 46 -0.73 0.50 15.28
C TYR A 46 -0.25 0.89 16.67
N GLU A 47 -0.47 0.04 17.68
CA GLU A 47 -0.12 0.29 19.08
C GLU A 47 1.39 0.55 19.25
N THR A 48 2.23 -0.26 18.59
CA THR A 48 3.69 -0.16 18.76
C THR A 48 4.35 0.94 17.93
N LYS A 49 3.75 1.37 16.82
CA LYS A 49 4.37 2.32 15.88
C LYS A 49 3.71 3.70 15.86
N HIS A 50 2.42 3.78 16.15
CA HIS A 50 1.59 4.94 15.79
C HIS A 50 0.66 5.44 16.89
N GLN A 51 0.34 4.63 17.89
CA GLN A 51 -0.58 5.02 18.97
C GLN A 51 -0.13 6.32 19.65
N ASP A 52 1.15 6.48 19.98
CA ASP A 52 1.63 7.70 20.64
C ASP A 52 1.43 8.98 19.81
N GLN A 53 1.49 8.85 18.48
CA GLN A 53 1.30 9.98 17.56
C GLN A 53 -0.18 10.38 17.45
N LEU A 54 -1.10 9.46 17.76
CA LEU A 54 -2.54 9.62 17.53
C LEU A 54 -3.37 9.51 18.82
N LYS A 55 -2.72 9.37 19.99
CA LYS A 55 -3.39 9.17 21.29
C LYS A 55 -4.32 10.30 21.70
N ASN A 56 -4.02 11.53 21.25
CA ASN A 56 -4.82 12.71 21.56
C ASN A 56 -5.86 13.02 20.49
N GLN A 57 -5.97 12.19 19.45
CA GLN A 57 -6.94 12.40 18.39
C GLN A 57 -8.28 11.74 18.73
N ASN A 58 -9.36 12.49 18.60
CA ASN A 58 -10.70 11.95 18.70
C ASN A 58 -11.10 11.17 17.43
N ALA A 59 -12.25 10.50 17.47
CA ALA A 59 -12.72 9.66 16.36
C ALA A 59 -12.90 10.45 15.05
N GLU A 60 -13.42 11.67 15.11
CA GLU A 60 -13.63 12.52 13.93
C GLU A 60 -12.31 12.94 13.29
N GLN A 61 -11.32 13.33 14.10
CA GLN A 61 -9.97 13.66 13.62
C GLN A 61 -9.29 12.44 12.99
N LYS A 62 -9.50 11.24 13.54
CA LYS A 62 -9.00 10.00 12.94
C LYS A 62 -9.64 9.73 11.58
N ILE A 63 -10.95 9.88 11.46
CA ILE A 63 -11.68 9.70 10.19
C ILE A 63 -11.17 10.69 9.14
N GLN A 64 -11.05 11.98 9.49
CA GLN A 64 -10.52 13.00 8.58
C GLN A 64 -9.10 12.66 8.11
N LYS A 65 -8.26 12.14 9.02
CA LYS A 65 -6.90 11.72 8.69
C LYS A 65 -6.87 10.50 7.77
N VAL A 66 -7.75 9.52 7.96
CA VAL A 66 -7.88 8.38 7.03
C VAL A 66 -8.21 8.86 5.63
N GLU A 67 -9.19 9.75 5.49
CA GLU A 67 -9.59 10.33 4.20
C GLU A 67 -8.44 11.05 3.49
N GLU A 68 -7.68 11.86 4.23
CA GLU A 68 -6.50 12.55 3.71
C GLU A 68 -5.42 11.56 3.24
N LEU A 69 -5.08 10.59 4.09
CA LEU A 69 -4.04 9.60 3.79
C LEU A 69 -4.43 8.72 2.59
N ARG A 70 -5.70 8.35 2.45
CA ARG A 70 -6.19 7.60 1.29
C ARG A 70 -6.05 8.40 0.00
N LYS A 71 -6.46 9.67 0.00
CA LYS A 71 -6.29 10.54 -1.17
C LYS A 71 -4.83 10.67 -1.57
N ASN A 72 -3.95 10.86 -0.59
CA ASN A 72 -2.51 10.93 -0.83
C ASN A 72 -1.96 9.61 -1.39
N LEU A 73 -2.40 8.46 -0.87
CA LEU A 73 -1.99 7.15 -1.35
C LEU A 73 -2.46 6.91 -2.79
N THR A 74 -3.71 7.22 -3.12
CA THR A 74 -4.24 7.11 -4.48
C THR A 74 -3.51 8.03 -5.45
N PHE A 75 -3.22 9.27 -5.02
CA PHE A 75 -2.41 10.20 -5.79
C PHE A 75 -1.03 9.58 -6.08
N GLN A 76 -0.30 9.14 -5.05
CA GLN A 76 0.99 8.48 -5.20
C GLN A 76 0.93 7.29 -6.18
N GLN A 77 -0.07 6.42 -6.05
CA GLN A 77 -0.27 5.28 -6.95
C GLN A 77 -0.45 5.70 -8.42
N MET A 78 -1.16 6.81 -8.67
CA MET A 78 -1.34 7.37 -10.01
C MET A 78 -0.03 7.90 -10.61
N PHE A 79 0.86 8.50 -9.79
CA PHE A 79 2.18 8.91 -10.28
C PHE A 79 3.08 7.72 -10.57
N PHE A 80 3.10 6.72 -9.68
CA PHE A 80 3.93 5.54 -9.87
C PHE A 80 3.49 4.71 -11.07
N SER A 81 2.19 4.56 -11.33
CA SER A 81 1.71 3.85 -12.53
C SER A 81 2.09 4.57 -13.82
N ARG A 82 2.07 5.92 -13.83
CA ARG A 82 2.53 6.75 -14.95
C ARG A 82 4.05 6.71 -15.15
N ALA A 83 4.83 6.62 -14.07
CA ALA A 83 6.28 6.47 -14.15
C ALA A 83 6.63 5.07 -14.69
N ASN A 84 5.94 4.03 -14.20
CA ASN A 84 6.17 2.65 -14.62
C ASN A 84 5.84 2.41 -16.10
N SER A 85 4.75 3.02 -16.62
CA SER A 85 4.43 2.93 -18.04
C SER A 85 5.45 3.63 -18.95
N GLN A 86 6.12 4.67 -18.45
CA GLN A 86 7.21 5.34 -19.18
C GLN A 86 8.52 4.55 -19.12
N SER A 87 8.87 3.93 -17.98
CA SER A 87 10.05 3.07 -17.90
C SER A 87 9.91 1.80 -18.73
N GLU A 88 8.72 1.16 -18.74
CA GLU A 88 8.46 -0.01 -19.60
C GLU A 88 8.55 0.32 -21.10
N ALA A 89 8.21 1.56 -21.50
CA ALA A 89 8.39 2.01 -22.88
C ALA A 89 9.87 2.23 -23.24
N GLY A 90 10.71 2.64 -22.28
CA GLY A 90 12.16 2.82 -22.46
C GLY A 90 12.90 1.48 -22.58
N VAL A 91 12.60 0.51 -21.71
CA VAL A 91 13.27 -0.81 -21.72
C VAL A 91 13.05 -1.57 -23.03
N LYS A 92 11.87 -1.41 -23.66
CA LYS A 92 11.58 -2.01 -24.98
C LYS A 92 12.45 -1.47 -26.13
N THR A 93 13.10 -0.32 -25.94
CA THR A 93 14.00 0.26 -26.96
C THR A 93 15.45 -0.21 -26.80
N GLU A 94 15.86 -0.67 -25.62
CA GLU A 94 17.22 -1.15 -25.36
C GLU A 94 17.38 -2.64 -25.73
N GLU A 95 16.35 -3.47 -25.52
CA GLU A 95 16.36 -4.91 -25.85
C GLU A 95 16.35 -5.20 -27.38
N LYS A 96 16.04 -4.20 -28.22
CA LYS A 96 16.17 -4.32 -29.68
C LYS A 96 17.53 -3.87 -30.24
N SER A 97 18.40 -3.27 -29.42
CA SER A 97 19.72 -2.84 -29.87
C SER A 97 20.80 -3.92 -29.72
N GLU A 98 20.62 -4.87 -28.80
CA GLU A 98 21.61 -5.94 -28.55
C GLU A 98 21.37 -7.19 -29.41
N ALA A 99 20.19 -7.36 -30.01
CA ALA A 99 19.86 -8.52 -30.85
C ALA A 99 20.40 -8.45 -32.30
N HIS A 100 21.15 -7.41 -32.67
CA HIS A 100 21.62 -7.21 -34.06
C HIS A 100 23.15 -7.17 -34.25
N GLN A 101 23.94 -7.67 -33.28
CA GLN A 101 25.41 -7.69 -33.38
C GLN A 101 26.08 -9.04 -33.07
N LEU A 102 25.36 -10.17 -33.07
CA LEU A 102 26.00 -11.50 -32.92
C LEU A 102 25.39 -12.56 -33.86
N VAL A 103 25.54 -12.37 -35.16
CA VAL A 103 25.59 -13.50 -36.13
C VAL A 103 26.65 -13.20 -37.20
N ILE A 104 27.91 -13.02 -36.79
CA ILE A 104 29.07 -13.32 -37.65
C ILE A 104 30.20 -13.79 -36.72
N TYR A 105 30.34 -15.10 -36.57
CA TYR A 105 31.57 -15.89 -36.71
C TYR A 105 31.21 -17.38 -36.55
#